data_AF-A0A816NW57-F1
#
_entry.id   AF-A0A816NW57-F1
#
_cell.length_a   1.000
_cell.length_b   1.000
_cell.length_c   1.000
_cell.angle_alpha   90.00
_cell.angle_beta   90.00
_cell.angle_gamma   90.00
#
_symmetry.space_group_name_H-M   'P 1'
#
loop_
_entity.id
_entity.type
_entity.pdbx_description
1 polymer ?
#
loop_
_entity_poly.entity_id
_entity_poly.type
_entity_poly.pdbx_seq_one_letter_code
_entity_poly.pdbx_strand_id
1 'polypeptide(L)'
;MRTADIFLAFLSHFLASVVIATSDSLSPNQCSSFGYASNNLMCSSCNDLQQFKLGDLESSCRQCCVNDGNDENEAEGKAKYHRAVLQVDRPSRFPSFSVEYVRGADPILNLYNDSDEQVESMGIEKWDTDTLTAFLEENLAH
;
A
#
# COMPACT_ATOMS: atom_id res chain seq x y z
N MET A 1 -55.96 5.67 -34.73
CA MET A 1 -54.76 4.84 -34.95
C MET A 1 -53.49 5.69 -34.97
N ARG A 2 -53.32 6.66 -35.88
CA ARG A 2 -52.07 7.45 -36.01
C ARG A 2 -51.57 8.23 -34.78
N THR A 3 -52.44 8.66 -33.86
CA THR A 3 -52.04 9.45 -32.68
C THR A 3 -51.41 8.60 -31.58
N ALA A 4 -51.83 7.34 -31.43
CA ALA A 4 -51.25 6.41 -30.48
C ALA A 4 -49.82 6.01 -30.89
N ASP A 5 -49.59 5.82 -32.19
CA ASP A 5 -48.26 5.48 -32.73
C ASP A 5 -47.24 6.61 -32.49
N ILE A 6 -47.67 7.87 -32.57
CA ILE A 6 -46.83 9.03 -32.30
C ILE A 6 -46.48 9.13 -30.81
N PHE A 7 -47.44 8.90 -29.92
CA PHE A 7 -47.19 8.86 -28.48
C PHE A 7 -46.26 7.72 -28.08
N LEU A 8 -46.41 6.54 -28.69
CA LEU A 8 -45.52 5.40 -28.46
C LEU A 8 -44.10 5.68 -28.97
N ALA A 9 -43.95 6.40 -30.09
CA ALA A 9 -42.65 6.82 -30.59
C ALA A 9 -41.97 7.85 -29.68
N PHE A 10 -42.71 8.82 -29.14
CA PHE A 10 -42.17 9.78 -28.17
C PHE A 10 -41.80 9.12 -26.83
N LEU A 11 -42.62 8.19 -26.34
CA LEU A 11 -42.33 7.43 -25.12
C LEU A 11 -41.10 6.54 -25.29
N SER A 12 -40.92 5.90 -26.45
CA SER A 12 -39.73 5.10 -26.72
C SER A 12 -38.46 5.95 -26.82
N HIS A 13 -38.55 7.15 -27.40
CA HIS A 13 -37.44 8.09 -27.49
C HIS A 13 -37.06 8.69 -26.13
N PHE A 14 -38.06 8.94 -25.27
CA PHE A 14 -37.86 9.38 -23.90
C PHE A 14 -37.20 8.28 -23.04
N LEU A 15 -37.67 7.03 -23.17
CA LEU A 15 -37.05 5.90 -22.48
C LEU A 15 -35.62 5.65 -22.97
N ALA A 16 -35.36 5.76 -24.29
CA ALA A 16 -34.03 5.60 -24.84
C ALA A 16 -33.03 6.69 -24.38
N SER A 17 -33.49 7.93 -24.20
CA SER A 17 -32.63 9.02 -23.69
C SER A 17 -32.32 8.90 -22.20
N VAL A 18 -33.25 8.38 -21.39
CA VAL A 18 -33.00 8.10 -19.96
C VAL A 18 -31.96 6.99 -19.76
N VAL A 19 -31.93 5.98 -20.64
CA VAL A 19 -31.00 4.83 -20.52
C VAL A 19 -29.54 5.21 -20.80
N ILE A 20 -29.26 6.30 -21.54
CA ILE A 20 -27.87 6.72 -21.84
C ILE A 20 -27.22 7.46 -20.64
N ALA A 21 -27.99 7.86 -19.63
CA ALA A 21 -27.49 8.64 -18.50
C ALA A 21 -26.90 7.80 -17.35
N THR A 22 -26.86 6.46 -17.44
CA THR A 22 -26.34 5.60 -16.36
C THR A 22 -25.03 4.93 -16.75
N SER A 23 -23.99 5.72 -16.89
CA SER A 23 -22.61 5.25 -16.81
C SER A 23 -21.83 6.19 -15.88
N ASP A 24 -22.30 6.29 -14.63
CA ASP A 24 -21.63 7.08 -13.60
C ASP A 24 -20.52 6.22 -12.96
N SER A 25 -19.27 6.58 -13.22
CA SER A 25 -18.22 6.38 -12.24
C SER A 25 -18.53 7.33 -11.08
N LEU A 26 -18.82 6.78 -9.89
CA LEU A 26 -19.14 7.61 -8.73
C LEU A 26 -17.97 8.54 -8.43
N SER A 27 -18.27 9.83 -8.21
CA SER A 27 -17.23 10.78 -7.80
C SER A 27 -16.76 10.47 -6.36
N PRO A 28 -15.52 10.86 -5.98
CA PRO A 28 -14.98 10.58 -4.65
C PRO A 28 -15.87 11.04 -3.47
N ASN A 29 -16.62 12.12 -3.67
CA ASN A 29 -17.54 12.66 -2.66
C ASN A 29 -18.77 11.77 -2.42
N GLN A 30 -19.20 11.01 -3.43
CA GLN A 30 -20.36 10.10 -3.31
C GLN A 30 -19.97 8.81 -2.59
N CYS A 31 -18.75 8.32 -2.81
CA CYS A 31 -18.24 7.15 -2.11
C CYS A 31 -18.20 7.36 -0.58
N SER A 32 -17.83 8.56 -0.14
CA SER A 32 -17.88 8.93 1.28
C SER A 32 -19.30 8.95 1.83
N SER A 33 -20.30 9.37 1.05
CA SER A 33 -21.72 9.35 1.49
C SER A 33 -22.31 7.95 1.62
N PHE A 34 -21.76 6.96 0.90
CA PHE A 34 -22.08 5.54 1.06
C PHE A 34 -21.26 4.87 2.19
N GLY A 35 -20.40 5.62 2.88
CA GLY A 35 -19.58 5.14 3.98
C GLY A 35 -18.25 4.50 3.56
N TYR A 36 -17.86 4.63 2.29
CA TYR A 36 -16.58 4.09 1.79
C TYR A 36 -15.43 5.09 1.99
N ALA A 37 -14.30 4.59 2.49
CA ALA A 37 -13.05 5.34 2.54
C ALA A 37 -12.35 5.33 1.16
N SER A 38 -12.78 6.19 0.25
CA SER A 38 -12.39 6.18 -1.18
C SER A 38 -10.89 6.27 -1.45
N ASN A 39 -10.11 6.82 -0.51
CA ASN A 39 -8.67 6.96 -0.62
C ASN A 39 -7.87 5.75 -0.10
N ASN A 40 -8.52 4.79 0.56
CA ASN A 40 -7.86 3.65 1.21
C ASN A 40 -8.61 2.32 1.04
N LEU A 41 -9.70 2.29 0.28
CA LEU A 41 -10.46 1.08 0.01
C LEU A 41 -9.83 0.32 -1.17
N MET A 42 -9.21 -0.82 -0.89
CA MET A 42 -8.63 -1.73 -1.90
C MET A 42 -9.74 -2.57 -2.55
N CYS A 43 -9.63 -2.87 -3.85
CA CYS A 43 -10.68 -3.58 -4.58
C CYS A 43 -10.81 -5.05 -4.18
N SER A 44 -9.77 -5.67 -3.62
CA SER A 44 -9.82 -7.01 -3.00
C SER A 44 -10.80 -7.06 -1.83
N SER A 45 -10.90 -5.99 -1.03
CA SER A 45 -11.84 -5.91 0.09
C SER A 45 -13.31 -5.96 -0.35
N CYS A 46 -13.61 -5.64 -1.62
CA CYS A 46 -14.96 -5.81 -2.16
C CYS A 46 -15.34 -7.29 -2.37
N ASN A 47 -14.37 -8.18 -2.59
CA ASN A 47 -14.62 -9.63 -2.72
C ASN A 47 -15.06 -10.25 -1.38
N ASP A 48 -14.57 -9.70 -0.28
CA ASP A 48 -14.86 -10.14 1.08
C ASP A 48 -16.28 -9.79 1.55
N LEU A 49 -17.03 -8.98 0.80
CA LEU A 49 -18.40 -8.62 1.18
C LEU A 49 -19.35 -9.83 1.11
N GLN A 50 -19.07 -10.81 0.25
CA GLN A 50 -19.91 -11.99 0.08
C GLN A 50 -19.92 -12.89 1.33
N GLN A 51 -18.77 -13.06 2.02
CA GLN A 51 -18.70 -13.86 3.25
C GLN A 51 -19.53 -13.26 4.41
N PHE A 52 -19.75 -11.94 4.40
CA PHE A 52 -20.56 -11.24 5.40
C PHE A 52 -22.03 -11.07 4.99
N LYS A 53 -22.46 -11.69 3.87
CA LYS A 53 -23.80 -11.54 3.28
C LYS A 53 -24.11 -10.09 2.88
N LEU A 54 -23.09 -9.34 2.48
CA LEU A 54 -23.17 -7.95 2.00
C LEU A 54 -22.92 -7.86 0.48
N GLY A 55 -23.16 -8.96 -0.26
CA GLY A 55 -22.87 -9.04 -1.70
C GLY A 55 -23.58 -7.98 -2.55
N ASP A 56 -24.74 -7.50 -2.12
CA ASP A 56 -25.47 -6.41 -2.78
C ASP A 56 -24.63 -5.12 -2.87
N LEU A 57 -23.71 -4.93 -1.92
CA LEU A 57 -22.85 -3.77 -1.79
C LEU A 57 -21.54 -3.89 -2.59
N GLU A 58 -21.29 -5.05 -3.21
CA GLU A 58 -20.06 -5.31 -3.99
C GLU A 58 -19.96 -4.36 -5.20
N SER A 59 -21.08 -4.14 -5.89
CA SER A 59 -21.15 -3.27 -7.06
C SER A 59 -20.76 -1.82 -6.73
N SER A 60 -21.32 -1.26 -5.66
CA SER A 60 -21.01 0.09 -5.19
C SER A 60 -19.61 0.19 -4.56
N CYS A 61 -19.12 -0.89 -3.94
CA CYS A 61 -17.75 -0.96 -3.43
C CYS A 61 -16.73 -0.84 -4.57
N ARG A 62 -16.96 -1.57 -5.67
CA ARG A 62 -16.08 -1.57 -6.86
C ARG A 62 -16.02 -0.23 -7.56
N GLN A 63 -17.08 0.57 -7.47
CA GLN A 63 -17.08 1.93 -8.02
C GLN A 63 -16.24 2.91 -7.18
N CYS A 64 -15.89 2.53 -5.94
CA CYS A 64 -15.24 3.40 -4.96
C CYS A 64 -13.86 2.90 -4.50
N CYS A 65 -13.39 1.77 -5.01
CA CYS A 65 -12.12 1.17 -4.63
C CYS A 65 -10.97 1.57 -5.56
N VAL A 66 -9.75 1.45 -5.07
CA VAL A 66 -8.52 1.61 -5.83
C VAL A 66 -8.04 0.24 -6.28
N ASN A 67 -7.72 0.07 -7.56
CA ASN A 67 -7.22 -1.20 -8.10
C ASN A 67 -5.90 -1.62 -7.43
N ASP A 68 -5.86 -2.86 -6.97
CA ASP A 68 -4.76 -3.40 -6.17
C ASP A 68 -3.53 -3.81 -7.01
N GLY A 69 -3.56 -3.57 -8.32
CA GLY A 69 -2.45 -3.90 -9.23
C GLY A 69 -2.23 -5.40 -9.46
N ASN A 70 -3.19 -6.25 -9.10
CA ASN A 70 -3.16 -7.68 -9.39
C ASN A 70 -3.61 -7.95 -10.84
N ASP A 71 -2.77 -7.57 -11.80
CA ASP A 71 -2.75 -8.26 -13.09
C ASP A 71 -1.95 -9.56 -12.90
N GLU A 72 -2.65 -10.67 -12.80
CA GLU A 72 -2.11 -12.00 -12.47
C GLU A 72 -1.29 -12.65 -13.61
N ASN A 73 -0.70 -11.88 -14.52
CA ASN A 73 0.12 -12.39 -15.62
C ASN A 73 1.31 -11.48 -15.95
N GLU A 74 2.31 -11.40 -15.06
CA GLU A 74 3.72 -11.36 -15.49
C GLU A 74 4.64 -11.61 -14.29
N ALA A 75 5.15 -12.83 -14.23
CA ALA A 75 6.34 -13.18 -13.48
C ALA A 75 7.56 -12.51 -14.14
N GLU A 76 7.72 -11.21 -13.94
CA GLU A 76 9.01 -10.51 -14.07
C GLU A 76 8.88 -9.18 -13.35
N GLY A 77 9.30 -9.17 -12.08
CA GLY A 77 9.29 -7.97 -11.25
C GLY A 77 10.11 -6.86 -11.86
N LYS A 78 9.47 -5.96 -12.61
CA LYS A 78 10.00 -4.61 -12.84
C LYS A 78 10.02 -3.93 -11.49
N ALA A 79 11.14 -4.05 -10.80
CA ALA A 79 11.39 -3.33 -9.57
C ALA A 79 11.09 -1.85 -9.84
N LYS A 80 9.99 -1.33 -9.27
CA LYS A 80 9.55 0.06 -9.38
C LYS A 80 10.70 1.04 -9.12
N TYR A 81 11.65 0.63 -8.28
CA TYR A 81 12.92 1.29 -8.04
C TYR A 81 14.07 0.27 -8.06
N HIS A 82 15.07 0.53 -8.90
CA HIS A 82 16.30 -0.28 -9.01
C HIS A 82 17.20 -0.22 -7.76
N ARG A 83 17.11 0.87 -6.99
CA ARG A 83 17.91 1.13 -5.78
C ARG A 83 17.13 2.03 -4.82
N ALA A 84 17.13 1.68 -3.54
CA ALA A 84 16.75 2.58 -2.45
C ALA A 84 18.00 2.86 -1.62
N VAL A 85 18.19 4.12 -1.21
CA VAL A 85 19.25 4.53 -0.29
C VAL A 85 18.56 5.23 0.87
N LEU A 86 18.52 4.56 2.02
CA LEU A 86 18.09 5.18 3.26
C LEU A 86 19.26 6.01 3.77
N GLN A 87 19.13 7.34 3.70
CA GLN A 87 20.10 8.23 4.29
C GLN A 87 19.79 8.34 5.78
N VAL A 88 20.40 7.46 6.57
CA VAL A 88 20.40 7.56 8.03
C VAL A 88 21.47 8.60 8.37
N ASP A 89 21.10 9.67 9.06
CA ASP A 89 22.06 10.62 9.59
C ASP A 89 23.09 9.83 10.42
N ARG A 90 24.37 9.89 10.04
CA ARG A 90 25.41 9.17 10.78
C ARG A 90 25.30 9.64 12.22
N PRO A 91 25.15 8.75 13.21
CA PRO A 91 25.03 9.21 14.58
C PRO A 91 26.30 9.97 14.93
N SER A 92 26.22 11.30 14.93
CA SER A 92 27.33 12.21 15.27
C SER A 92 27.88 11.91 16.67
N ARG A 93 27.07 11.22 17.48
CA ARG A 93 27.36 10.74 18.82
C ARG A 93 28.31 9.53 18.86
N PHE A 94 28.43 8.73 17.78
CA PHE A 94 29.24 7.51 17.76
C PHE A 94 30.22 7.50 16.56
N PRO A 95 31.40 8.14 16.68
CA PRO A 95 32.35 8.24 15.58
C PRO A 95 32.94 6.89 15.16
N SER A 96 33.12 5.97 16.11
CA SER A 96 33.65 4.61 15.88
C SER A 96 32.60 3.61 15.38
N PHE A 97 31.33 4.02 15.26
CA PHE A 97 30.26 3.18 14.73
C PHE A 97 30.11 3.36 13.22
N SER A 98 30.09 2.25 12.49
CA SER A 98 29.88 2.20 11.05
C SER A 98 28.68 1.31 10.71
N VAL A 99 27.96 1.65 9.65
CA VAL A 99 26.80 0.88 9.17
C VAL A 99 27.08 0.41 7.75
N GLU A 100 27.07 -0.91 7.56
CA GLU A 100 27.21 -1.54 6.26
C GLU A 100 25.88 -2.15 5.81
N TYR A 101 25.46 -1.81 4.59
CA TYR A 101 24.19 -2.30 4.04
C TYR A 101 24.43 -3.52 3.15
N VAL A 102 24.00 -4.68 3.64
CA VAL A 102 24.01 -5.94 2.88
C VAL A 102 22.57 -6.33 2.54
N ARG A 103 22.29 -6.63 1.27
CA ARG A 103 20.93 -6.98 0.85
C ARG A 103 20.53 -8.38 1.34
N GLY A 104 19.37 -8.48 1.96
CA GLY A 104 18.74 -9.77 2.31
C GLY A 104 19.39 -10.51 3.47
N ALA A 105 20.31 -9.87 4.20
CA ALA A 105 20.90 -10.38 5.42
C ALA A 105 20.16 -9.83 6.65
N ASP A 106 20.06 -10.63 7.70
CA ASP A 106 19.60 -10.17 9.00
C ASP A 106 20.60 -9.16 9.60
N PRO A 107 20.15 -8.19 10.40
CA PRO A 107 21.04 -7.18 10.98
C PRO A 107 21.93 -7.81 12.04
N ILE A 108 23.24 -7.61 11.89
CA ILE A 108 24.27 -8.14 12.77
C ILE A 108 25.14 -6.98 13.26
N LEU A 109 25.41 -6.94 14.56
CA LEU A 109 26.38 -6.05 15.19
C LEU A 109 27.71 -6.78 15.33
N ASN A 110 28.76 -6.27 14.66
CA ASN A 110 30.12 -6.78 14.76
C ASN A 110 30.96 -5.83 15.61
N LEU A 111 31.66 -6.38 16.60
CA LEU A 111 32.51 -5.64 17.53
C LEU A 111 33.97 -5.94 17.22
N TYR A 112 34.78 -4.89 17.13
CA TYR A 112 36.19 -4.94 16.77
C TYR A 112 37.04 -4.43 17.93
N ASN A 113 38.25 -4.97 18.08
CA ASN A 113 39.25 -4.48 19.03
C ASN A 113 40.14 -3.38 18.42
N ASP A 114 41.09 -2.86 19.19
CA ASP A 114 42.03 -1.81 18.74
C ASP A 114 42.93 -2.22 17.56
N SER A 115 43.03 -3.52 17.26
CA SER A 115 43.78 -4.07 16.14
C SER A 115 42.91 -4.32 14.90
N ASP A 116 41.67 -3.83 14.90
CA ASP A 116 40.67 -4.02 13.84
C ASP A 116 40.29 -5.49 13.59
N GLU A 117 40.48 -6.33 14.61
CA GLU A 117 40.06 -7.73 14.57
C GLU A 117 38.66 -7.88 15.17
N GLN A 118 37.78 -8.59 14.46
CA GLN A 118 36.43 -8.88 14.94
C GLN A 118 36.51 -9.84 16.14
N VAL A 119 36.09 -9.37 17.30
CA VAL A 119 36.10 -10.14 18.55
C VAL A 119 34.74 -10.75 18.86
N GLU A 120 33.66 -10.10 18.46
CA GLU A 120 32.31 -10.56 18.75
C GLU A 120 31.33 -10.17 17.63
N SER A 121 30.28 -10.98 17.47
CA SER A 121 29.21 -10.77 16.50
C SER A 121 27.89 -11.23 17.08
N MET A 122 26.85 -10.41 16.97
CA MET A 122 25.54 -10.71 17.53
C MET A 122 24.40 -10.24 16.61
N GLY A 123 23.33 -11.05 16.54
CA GLY A 123 22.09 -10.66 15.87
C GLY A 123 21.34 -9.63 16.69
N ILE A 124 20.87 -8.57 16.03
CA ILE A 124 20.16 -7.45 16.68
C ILE A 124 18.74 -7.28 16.09
N GLU A 125 18.16 -8.33 15.50
CA GLU A 125 16.86 -8.28 14.81
C GLU A 125 15.69 -7.94 15.74
N LYS A 126 15.87 -8.10 17.05
CA LYS A 126 14.87 -7.78 18.09
C LYS A 126 15.14 -6.48 18.83
N TRP A 127 16.25 -5.80 18.54
CA TRP A 127 16.63 -4.59 19.27
C TRP A 127 15.90 -3.39 18.68
N ASP A 128 15.36 -2.55 19.56
CA ASP A 128 14.89 -1.22 19.17
C ASP A 128 16.03 -0.19 19.24
N THR A 129 15.71 1.05 18.82
CA THR A 129 16.69 2.14 18.79
C THR A 129 17.25 2.47 20.16
N ASP A 130 16.42 2.37 21.22
CA ASP A 130 16.82 2.71 22.59
C ASP A 130 17.79 1.66 23.15
N THR A 131 17.50 0.38 22.93
CA THR A 131 18.35 -0.75 23.33
C THR A 131 19.70 -0.68 22.62
N LEU A 132 19.69 -0.45 21.30
CA LEU A 132 20.93 -0.30 20.52
C LEU A 132 21.74 0.89 21.02
N THR A 133 21.10 2.03 21.27
CA THR A 133 21.79 3.23 21.75
C THR A 133 22.43 3.01 23.12
N ALA A 134 21.70 2.43 24.06
CA ALA A 134 22.21 2.12 25.40
C ALA A 134 23.42 1.17 25.34
N PHE A 135 23.34 0.14 24.50
CA PHE A 135 24.46 -0.79 24.31
C PHE A 135 25.70 -0.09 23.75
N LEU A 136 25.53 0.77 22.73
CA LEU A 136 26.63 1.51 22.12
C LEU A 136 27.25 2.53 23.11
N GLU A 137 26.44 3.18 23.94
CA GLU A 137 26.93 4.12 24.98
C GLU A 137 27.73 3.41 26.08
N GLU A 138 27.39 2.17 26.43
CA GLU A 138 28.11 1.39 27.44
C GLU A 138 29.41 0.77 26.91
N ASN A 139 29.44 0.37 25.64
CA ASN A 139 30.50 -0.49 25.10
C ASN A 139 31.47 0.21 24.13
N LEU A 140 31.12 1.37 23.57
CA LEU A 140 32.04 2.12 22.71
C LEU A 140 32.84 3.14 23.52
N ALA A 141 34.16 3.17 23.29
CA ALA A 141 35.02 4.22 23.81
C ALA A 141 34.64 5.59 23.21
N HIS A 142 34.57 6.60 24.07
CA HIS A 142 34.39 8.01 23.68
C HIS A 142 35.65 8.61 23.04
#